data_AF-A0A537WBV6-F1
#
_entry.id   AF-A0A537WBV6-F1
#
_cell.length_a   1.000
_cell.length_b   1.000
_cell.length_c   1.000
_cell.angle_alpha   90.00
_cell.angle_beta   90.00
_cell.angle_gamma   90.00
#
_symmetry.space_group_name_H-M   'P 1'
#
loop_
_entity.id
_entity.type
_entity.pdbx_description
1 polymer ?
#
loop_
_entity_poly.entity_id
_entity_poly.type
_entity_poly.pdbx_seq_one_letter_code
_entity_poly.pdbx_strand_id
1 'polypeptide(L)' 'MDATGIPRASSSDEYVPFWSMGAPAKGEFHCSDCGYGVTVHTKLPRCPMCGGDAWERTDWHPFTRERHTL' A
#
# COMPACT_ATOMS: atom_id res chain seq x y z
N MET A 1 23.51 35.79 10.46
CA MET A 1 23.12 34.92 11.58
C MET A 1 21.71 35.32 11.99
N ASP A 2 20.71 34.51 11.66
CA ASP A 2 19.31 34.72 12.08
C ASP A 2 18.86 33.51 12.92
N ALA A 3 18.08 33.77 13.97
CA ALA A 3 17.98 32.93 15.17
C ALA A 3 16.90 31.83 15.13
N THR A 4 16.76 31.10 14.02
CA THR A 4 15.87 29.93 13.96
C THR A 4 16.55 28.78 13.23
N GLY A 5 17.49 28.14 13.92
CA GLY A 5 18.07 26.86 13.53
C GLY A 5 17.08 25.71 13.76
N ILE A 6 16.00 25.67 12.99
CA ILE A 6 15.17 24.47 12.88
C ILE A 6 15.58 23.76 11.59
N PRO A 7 16.20 22.56 11.64
CA PRO A 7 16.33 21.76 10.44
C PRO A 7 14.92 21.45 9.94
N ARG A 8 14.56 21.92 8.73
CA ARG A 8 13.37 21.41 8.03
C ARG A 8 13.60 19.92 7.85
N ALA A 9 12.87 19.10 8.61
CA ALA A 9 12.78 17.68 8.33
C ALA A 9 12.41 17.55 6.85
N SER A 10 13.36 17.05 6.06
CA SER A 10 13.14 16.70 4.66
C SER A 10 12.03 15.66 4.69
N SER A 11 10.86 16.03 4.18
CA SER A 11 9.68 15.17 4.10
C SER A 11 9.91 14.13 2.99
N SER A 12 10.84 13.22 3.25
CA SER A 12 11.22 12.11 2.37
C SER A 12 10.59 10.79 2.81
N ASP A 13 9.43 10.81 3.48
CA ASP A 13 8.94 9.62 4.17
C ASP A 13 7.43 9.31 4.00
N GLU A 14 6.78 9.85 2.97
CA GLU A 14 5.46 9.34 2.55
C GLU A 14 5.51 8.79 1.12
N TYR A 15 6.56 8.02 0.85
CA TYR A 15 6.53 7.11 -0.29
C TYR A 15 5.90 5.82 0.19
N VAL A 16 4.65 5.57 -0.18
CA VAL A 16 4.05 4.25 -0.01
C VAL A 16 4.57 3.41 -1.17
N PRO A 17 5.54 2.50 -0.98
CA PRO A 17 5.97 1.64 -2.07
C PRO A 17 4.76 0.80 -2.51
N PHE A 18 4.40 0.87 -3.79
CA PHE A 18 3.54 -0.15 -4.39
C PHE A 18 4.31 -1.47 -4.32
N TRP A 19 3.68 -2.48 -3.74
CA TRP A 19 4.31 -3.77 -3.56
C TRP A 19 4.03 -4.65 -4.77
N SER A 20 5.09 -5.12 -5.43
CA SER A 20 4.96 -6.03 -6.56
C SER A 20 4.85 -7.49 -6.11
N MET A 21 4.24 -8.33 -6.94
CA MET A 21 4.25 -9.79 -6.78
C MET A 21 5.66 -10.31 -6.50
N GLY A 22 5.75 -11.26 -5.57
CA GLY A 22 7.02 -11.89 -5.17
C GLY A 22 7.81 -11.10 -4.14
N ALA A 23 7.44 -9.85 -3.85
CA ALA A 23 8.06 -9.07 -2.78
C ALA A 23 7.78 -9.73 -1.41
N PRO A 24 8.79 -9.83 -0.54
CA PRO A 24 8.61 -10.32 0.81
C PRO A 24 7.82 -9.29 1.62
N ALA A 25 6.63 -9.66 2.05
CA ALA A 25 5.71 -8.75 2.72
C ALA A 25 4.88 -9.48 3.75
N LYS A 26 4.47 -8.79 4.81
CA LYS A 26 3.57 -9.32 5.83
C LYS A 26 2.54 -8.27 6.20
N GLY A 27 1.29 -8.69 6.30
CA GLY A 27 0.16 -7.80 6.58
C GLY A 27 -0.95 -7.96 5.57
N GLU A 28 -1.87 -7.01 5.55
CA GLU A 28 -2.99 -7.02 4.61
C GLU A 28 -2.71 -6.11 3.40
N PHE A 29 -3.09 -6.60 2.23
CA PHE A 29 -2.84 -5.96 0.95
C PHE A 29 -4.08 -6.01 0.07
N HIS A 30 -4.34 -4.94 -0.66
CA HIS A 30 -5.38 -4.85 -1.67
C HIS A 30 -4.77 -4.75 -3.06
N CYS A 31 -5.33 -5.47 -4.01
CA CYS A 31 -4.88 -5.41 -5.40
C CYS A 31 -5.26 -4.05 -5.99
N SER A 32 -4.29 -3.31 -6.54
CA SER A 32 -4.50 -1.97 -7.08
C SER A 32 -5.38 -1.92 -8.33
N ASP A 33 -5.59 -3.08 -8.97
CA ASP A 33 -6.36 -3.20 -10.21
C ASP A 33 -7.84 -3.53 -9.96
N CYS A 34 -8.13 -4.44 -9.01
CA CYS A 34 -9.50 -4.91 -8.76
C CYS A 34 -9.99 -4.77 -7.31
N GLY A 35 -9.13 -4.33 -6.38
CA GLY A 35 -9.46 -4.17 -4.97
C GLY A 35 -9.56 -5.46 -4.15
N TYR A 36 -9.22 -6.63 -4.70
CA TYR A 36 -9.23 -7.88 -3.95
C TYR A 36 -8.23 -7.83 -2.78
N GLY A 37 -8.69 -8.18 -1.58
CA GLY A 37 -7.86 -8.18 -0.37
C GLY A 37 -7.26 -9.54 -0.03
N VAL A 38 -6.01 -9.53 0.43
CA VAL A 38 -5.28 -10.73 0.88
C VAL A 38 -4.43 -10.43 2.11
N THR A 39 -4.38 -11.38 3.03
CA THR A 39 -3.40 -11.37 4.12
C THR A 39 -2.16 -12.16 3.69
N VAL A 40 -1.02 -11.49 3.66
CA VAL A 40 0.28 -12.08 3.26
C VAL A 40 1.10 -12.37 4.50
N HIS A 41 1.73 -13.54 4.53
CA HIS A 41 2.66 -13.95 5.60
C HIS A 41 4.10 -14.12 5.12
N THR A 42 4.34 -14.22 3.80
CA THR A 42 5.66 -14.51 3.23
C THR A 42 5.95 -13.66 2.00
N LYS A 43 5.26 -13.91 0.88
CA LYS A 43 5.45 -13.20 -0.40
C LYS A 43 4.12 -12.86 -1.02
N LEU A 44 4.05 -11.71 -1.68
CA LEU A 44 2.85 -11.28 -2.39
C LEU A 44 2.55 -12.22 -3.57
N PRO A 45 1.35 -12.82 -3.62
CA PRO A 45 0.95 -13.66 -4.73
C PRO A 45 0.53 -12.80 -5.93
N ARG A 46 0.27 -13.46 -7.06
CA ARG A 46 -0.52 -12.85 -8.14
C ARG A 46 -1.96 -12.72 -7.67
N CYS A 47 -2.65 -11.64 -8.05
CA CYS A 47 -4.06 -11.48 -7.70
C CYS A 47 -4.90 -12.61 -8.31
N PRO A 48 -5.63 -13.41 -7.51
CA PRO A 48 -6.39 -14.55 -8.00
C PRO A 48 -7.65 -14.13 -8.78
N MET A 49 -8.08 -12.87 -8.67
CA MET A 49 -9.29 -12.36 -9.32
C MET A 49 -9.00 -11.81 -10.72
N CYS A 50 -8.03 -10.90 -10.86
CA CYS A 50 -7.72 -10.24 -12.14
C CYS A 50 -6.36 -10.64 -12.74
N GLY A 51 -5.51 -11.32 -11.99
CA GLY A 51 -4.15 -11.63 -12.43
C GLY A 51 -3.17 -10.44 -12.33
N GLY A 52 -3.55 -9.34 -11.67
CA GLY A 52 -2.65 -8.22 -11.39
C GLY A 52 -1.50 -8.59 -10.44
N ASP A 53 -0.41 -7.83 -10.52
CA ASP A 53 0.80 -7.99 -9.72
C ASP A 53 1.10 -6.81 -8.78
N ALA A 54 0.32 -5.74 -8.86
CA ALA A 54 0.42 -4.57 -8.00
C ALA A 54 -0.49 -4.68 -6.77
N TRP A 55 0.10 -4.38 -5.61
CA TRP A 55 -0.56 -4.43 -4.32
C TRP A 55 -0.29 -3.18 -3.48
N GLU A 56 -1.32 -2.71 -2.81
CA GLU A 56 -1.26 -1.62 -1.84
C GLU A 56 -1.39 -2.20 -0.44
N ARG A 57 -0.46 -1.83 0.45
CA ARG A 57 -0.54 -2.23 1.86
C ARG A 57 -1.59 -1.37 2.53
N THR A 58 -2.61 -2.01 3.09
CA THR A 58 -3.69 -1.32 3.79
C THR A 58 -3.57 -1.58 5.29
N ASP A 59 -3.76 -0.54 6.10
CA ASP A 59 -4.16 -0.73 7.50
C ASP A 59 -5.67 -0.99 7.43
N TRP A 60 -6.04 -2.24 7.25
CA TRP A 60 -7.41 -2.54 6.82
C TRP A 60 -8.45 -2.12 7.86
N HIS A 61 -9.45 -1.35 7.41
CA HIS A 61 -10.65 -1.04 8.19
C HIS A 61 -11.88 -1.68 7.51
N PRO A 62 -12.69 -2.49 8.24
CA PRO A 62 -13.74 -3.35 7.67
C PRO A 62 -14.90 -2.65 6.93
N PHE A 63 -14.94 -1.32 6.88
CA PHE A 63 -16.09 -0.56 6.40
C PHE A 63 -15.81 0.42 5.26
N THR A 64 -14.58 0.53 4.75
CA THR A 64 -14.32 1.40 3.59
C THR A 64 -14.65 0.65 2.30
N ARG A 65 -15.93 0.61 1.97
CA ARG A 65 -16.38 0.28 0.61
C ARG A 65 -16.63 1.60 -0.10
N GLU A 66 -15.59 2.19 -0.67
CA GLU A 66 -15.77 3.26 -1.64
C GLU A 66 -16.47 2.64 -2.85
N ARG A 67 -17.76 2.93 -2.97
CA ARG A 67 -18.52 2.64 -4.17
C ARG A 67 -17.92 3.52 -5.25
N HIS A 68 -17.17 2.93 -6.18
CA HIS A 68 -16.84 3.59 -7.43
C HIS A 68 -18.13 3.70 -8.24
N THR A 69 -18.92 4.73 -7.94
CA THR A 69 -20.10 5.12 -8.73
C THR A 69 -19.61 5.94 -9.90
N LEU A 70 -19.67 5.32 -11.08
CA LEU A 70 -19.73 6.01 -12.38
C LEU A 70 -20.97 6.91 -12.46
#